data_AF-A0A7X3UJR4-F1
#
_entry.id   AF-A0A7X3UJR4-F1
#
_cell.length_a   1.000
_cell.length_b   1.000
_cell.length_c   1.000
_cell.angle_alpha   90.00
_cell.angle_beta   90.00
_cell.angle_gamma   90.00
#
_symmetry.space_group_name_H-M   'P 1'
#
loop_
_entity.id
_entity.type
_entity.pdbx_description
1 polymer ?
#
loop_
_entity_poly.entity_id
_entity_poly.type
_entity_poly.pdbx_seq_one_letter_code
_entity_poly.pdbx_strand_id
1 'polypeptide(L)'
;MSYSDATSETIAARGEEIYQQYREELEAQHKGQFFVVDIEMENYEIADEDLEATKRLLAKNPKAMTYGVRIGYPATHGIGFSFVEWNVEYYNDNREN
;
A
#
# COMPACT_ATOMS: atom_id res chain seq x y z
N MET A 1 20.15 -0.60 10.05
CA MET A 1 19.17 -1.64 9.63
C MET A 1 19.33 -1.84 8.13
N SER A 2 19.57 -3.07 7.67
CA SER A 2 19.84 -3.39 6.25
C SER A 2 18.53 -3.83 5.58
N TYR A 3 18.20 -3.20 4.45
CA TYR A 3 16.94 -3.29 3.68
C TYR A 3 16.71 -4.65 2.96
N SER A 4 17.14 -5.78 3.53
CA SER A 4 17.30 -7.02 2.75
C SER A 4 16.45 -8.22 3.20
N ASP A 5 15.68 -8.11 4.30
CA ASP A 5 14.98 -9.28 4.87
C ASP A 5 13.46 -9.11 5.05
N ALA A 6 12.89 -7.95 4.71
CA ALA A 6 11.44 -7.80 4.72
C ALA A 6 10.84 -8.57 3.53
N THR A 7 10.45 -9.82 3.77
CA THR A 7 9.73 -10.64 2.80
C THR A 7 8.37 -10.01 2.50
N SER A 8 7.84 -10.22 1.29
CA SER A 8 6.50 -9.75 0.91
C SER A 8 5.41 -10.24 1.88
N GLU A 9 5.63 -11.39 2.52
CA GLU A 9 4.74 -11.95 3.56
C GLU A 9 4.77 -11.13 4.86
N THR A 10 5.95 -10.69 5.32
CA THR A 10 6.04 -9.80 6.49
C THR A 10 5.39 -8.45 6.21
N ILE A 11 5.55 -7.91 5.00
CA ILE A 11 4.90 -6.67 4.59
C ILE A 11 3.38 -6.83 4.60
N ALA A 12 2.88 -7.93 4.02
CA ALA A 12 1.46 -8.22 3.98
C ALA A 12 0.86 -8.42 5.38
N ALA A 13 1.51 -9.21 6.24
CA ALA A 13 1.05 -9.46 7.61
C ALA A 13 0.97 -8.15 8.41
N ARG A 14 2.06 -7.37 8.41
CA ARG A 14 2.12 -6.12 9.18
C ARG A 14 1.18 -5.06 8.62
N GLY A 15 1.08 -4.93 7.31
CA GLY A 15 0.15 -4.01 6.66
C GLY A 15 -1.31 -4.38 6.93
N GLU A 16 -1.63 -5.68 6.96
CA GLU A 16 -2.96 -6.17 7.34
C GLU A 16 -3.27 -5.86 8.80
N GLU A 17 -2.33 -6.08 9.73
CA GLU A 17 -2.51 -5.72 11.15
C GLU A 17 -2.84 -4.23 11.30
N ILE A 18 -2.09 -3.35 10.64
CA ILE A 18 -2.35 -1.90 10.67
C ILE A 18 -3.73 -1.60 10.09
N TYR A 19 -4.09 -2.17 8.94
CA TYR A 19 -5.42 -1.97 8.35
C TYR A 19 -6.54 -2.43 9.29
N GLN A 20 -6.41 -3.57 9.97
CA GLN A 20 -7.41 -4.06 10.92
C GLN A 20 -7.61 -3.08 12.10
N GLN A 21 -6.57 -2.38 12.54
CA GLN A 21 -6.69 -1.37 13.60
C GLN A 21 -7.53 -0.16 13.19
N TYR A 22 -7.40 0.27 11.93
CA TYR A 22 -8.14 1.43 11.39
C TYR A 22 -9.43 1.04 10.66
N ARG A 23 -9.69 -0.25 10.49
CA ARG A 23 -10.75 -0.80 9.64
C ARG A 23 -12.12 -0.19 9.91
N GLU A 24 -12.53 -0.10 11.17
CA GLU A 24 -13.87 0.40 11.52
C GLU A 24 -14.07 1.86 11.09
N GLU A 25 -13.05 2.70 11.29
CA GLU A 25 -13.06 4.11 10.91
C GLU A 25 -12.98 4.29 9.38
N LEU A 26 -12.09 3.52 8.74
CA LEU A 26 -11.89 3.54 7.30
C LEU A 26 -13.12 3.04 6.54
N GLU A 27 -13.74 1.95 6.98
CA GLU A 27 -14.97 1.43 6.35
C GLU A 27 -16.16 2.37 6.53
N ALA A 28 -16.20 3.15 7.60
CA ALA A 28 -17.27 4.13 7.81
C ALA A 28 -17.18 5.33 6.86
N GLN A 29 -15.96 5.78 6.53
CA GLN A 29 -15.74 7.05 5.83
C GLN A 29 -15.22 6.89 4.39
N HIS A 30 -14.46 5.84 4.13
CA HIS A 30 -13.64 5.65 2.93
C HIS A 30 -13.94 4.34 2.20
N LYS A 31 -15.12 3.75 2.42
CA LYS A 31 -15.50 2.49 1.80
C LYS A 31 -15.38 2.54 0.28
N GLY A 32 -14.67 1.57 -0.29
CA GLY A 32 -14.46 1.45 -1.73
C GLY A 32 -13.20 2.15 -2.26
N GLN A 33 -12.59 3.03 -1.46
CA GLN A 33 -11.29 3.63 -1.74
C GLN A 33 -10.15 2.67 -1.39
N PHE A 34 -8.93 3.02 -1.79
CA PHE A 34 -7.71 2.29 -1.50
C PHE A 34 -6.97 2.92 -0.33
N PHE A 35 -6.64 2.08 0.65
CA PHE A 35 -5.74 2.38 1.74
C PHE A 35 -4.35 1.84 1.37
N VAL A 36 -3.35 2.71 1.37
CA VAL A 36 -1.94 2.35 1.18
C VAL A 36 -1.15 2.82 2.37
N VAL A 37 -0.41 1.93 3.01
CA VAL A 37 0.37 2.22 4.21
C VAL A 37 1.84 1.87 4.01
N ASP A 38 2.73 2.72 4.52
CA ASP A 38 4.12 2.39 4.75
C ASP A 38 4.24 1.65 6.08
N ILE A 39 4.61 0.37 6.06
CA ILE A 39 4.66 -0.44 7.28
C ILE A 39 5.81 -0.04 8.23
N GLU A 40 6.83 0.67 7.72
CA GLU A 40 7.99 1.10 8.52
C GLU A 40 7.69 2.37 9.31
N MET A 41 7.09 3.37 8.66
CA MET A 41 6.73 4.65 9.29
C MET A 41 5.28 4.71 9.79
N GLU A 42 4.47 3.68 9.51
CA GLU A 42 3.04 3.59 9.83
C GLU A 42 2.22 4.76 9.25
N ASN A 43 2.76 5.43 8.24
CA ASN A 43 2.09 6.52 7.54
C ASN A 43 1.25 5.95 6.41
N TYR A 44 0.01 6.41 6.26
CA TYR A 44 -0.91 5.92 5.25
C TYR A 44 -1.49 7.03 4.39
N GLU A 45 -1.89 6.65 3.19
CA GLU A 45 -2.61 7.49 2.23
C GLU A 45 -3.89 6.76 1.79
N ILE A 46 -4.93 7.53 1.53
CA ILE A 46 -6.21 7.03 1.02
C ILE A 46 -6.53 7.76 -0.29
N ALA A 47 -6.89 7.02 -1.31
CA ALA A 47 -7.34 7.57 -2.59
C ALA A 47 -8.34 6.64 -3.28
N ASP A 48 -9.11 7.18 -4.24
CA ASP A 48 -10.03 6.37 -5.06
C ASP A 48 -9.31 5.35 -5.94
N GLU A 49 -8.04 5.60 -6.28
CA GLU A 49 -7.20 4.72 -7.08
C GLU A 49 -5.95 4.27 -6.30
N ASP A 50 -5.58 2.99 -6.44
CA ASP A 50 -4.42 2.41 -5.74
C ASP A 50 -3.10 3.10 -6.11
N LEU A 51 -2.96 3.46 -7.39
CA LEU A 51 -1.77 4.11 -7.91
C LEU A 51 -1.63 5.54 -7.37
N GLU A 52 -2.73 6.26 -7.19
CA GLU A 52 -2.70 7.60 -6.62
C GLU A 52 -2.24 7.58 -5.17
N ALA A 53 -2.82 6.71 -4.34
CA ALA A 53 -2.42 6.55 -2.94
C ALA A 53 -0.94 6.16 -2.84
N THR A 54 -0.50 5.21 -3.68
CA THR A 54 0.90 4.77 -3.74
C THR A 54 1.83 5.91 -4.16
N LYS A 55 1.49 6.68 -5.21
CA LYS A 55 2.29 7.82 -5.66
C LYS A 55 2.44 8.89 -4.58
N ARG A 56 1.37 9.22 -3.86
CA ARG A 56 1.40 10.21 -2.76
C ARG A 56 2.28 9.74 -1.61
N LEU A 57 2.22 8.45 -1.29
CA LEU A 57 3.03 7.84 -0.24
C LEU A 57 4.52 7.80 -0.63
N LEU A 58 4.83 7.39 -1.86
CA LEU A 58 6.21 7.36 -2.38
C LEU A 58 6.80 8.76 -2.58
N ALA A 59 5.97 9.77 -2.87
CA ALA A 59 6.42 11.16 -2.92
C ALA A 59 6.90 11.66 -1.55
N LYS A 60 6.36 11.12 -0.45
CA LYS A 60 6.82 11.40 0.92
C LYS A 60 8.03 10.56 1.29
N ASN A 61 8.03 9.27 0.94
CA ASN A 61 9.12 8.34 1.20
C ASN A 61 9.35 7.41 0.00
N PRO A 62 10.35 7.67 -0.86
CA PRO A 62 10.60 6.87 -2.06
C PRO A 62 11.09 5.44 -1.77
N LYS A 63 11.43 5.13 -0.51
CA LYS A 63 11.85 3.80 -0.05
C LYS A 63 10.80 3.13 0.83
N ALA A 64 9.55 3.59 0.76
CA ALA A 64 8.46 3.04 1.56
C ALA A 64 8.21 1.57 1.23
N MET A 65 7.99 0.78 2.27
CA MET A 65 7.52 -0.60 2.18
C MET A 65 6.00 -0.59 2.22
N THR A 66 5.39 -0.62 1.05
CA THR A 66 3.97 -0.31 0.89
C THR A 66 3.09 -1.56 0.97
N TYR A 67 1.98 -1.44 1.69
CA TYR A 67 0.89 -2.40 1.68
C TYR A 67 -0.40 -1.71 1.23
N GLY A 68 -1.08 -2.26 0.23
CA GLY A 68 -2.31 -1.71 -0.33
C GLY A 68 -3.50 -2.64 -0.18
N VAL A 69 -4.64 -2.09 0.24
CA VAL A 69 -5.92 -2.82 0.34
C VAL A 69 -7.10 -1.92 -0.02
N ARG A 70 -8.14 -2.52 -0.62
CA ARG A 70 -9.40 -1.83 -0.87
C ARG A 70 -10.29 -1.87 0.36
N ILE A 71 -10.67 -0.68 0.84
CA ILE A 71 -11.41 -0.52 2.09
C ILE A 71 -12.81 -1.11 1.96
N GLY A 72 -13.17 -1.97 2.90
CA GLY A 72 -14.48 -2.62 3.00
C GLY A 72 -14.73 -3.75 2.01
N TYR A 73 -13.68 -4.30 1.41
CA TYR A 73 -13.71 -5.52 0.61
C TYR A 73 -12.83 -6.59 1.27
N PRO A 74 -13.23 -7.88 1.24
CA PRO A 74 -12.40 -8.95 1.76
C PRO A 74 -11.08 -8.99 0.98
N ALA A 75 -9.98 -8.75 1.68
CA ALA A 75 -8.63 -8.87 1.15
C ALA A 75 -8.33 -10.35 0.92
N THR A 76 -8.79 -10.90 -0.20
CA THR A 76 -8.46 -12.29 -0.56
C THR A 76 -6.98 -12.43 -0.93
N HIS A 77 -6.32 -11.33 -1.34
CA HIS A 77 -4.88 -11.23 -1.53
C HIS A 77 -4.44 -9.77 -1.28
N GLY A 78 -4.09 -9.42 -0.04
CA GLY A 78 -3.39 -8.16 0.21
C GLY A 78 -2.05 -8.19 -0.53
N ILE A 79 -1.79 -7.21 -1.40
CA ILE A 79 -0.57 -7.21 -2.20
C ILE A 79 0.46 -6.30 -1.52
N GLY A 80 1.48 -6.92 -0.92
CA GLY A 80 2.64 -6.21 -0.40
C GLY A 80 3.61 -5.91 -1.54
N PHE A 81 3.96 -4.64 -1.73
CA PHE A 81 4.93 -4.21 -2.72
C PHE A 81 6.03 -3.39 -2.05
N SER A 82 7.29 -3.75 -2.30
CA SER A 82 8.42 -2.87 -1.99
C SER A 82 8.84 -2.18 -3.28
N PHE A 83 8.54 -0.89 -3.39
CA PHE A 83 9.09 -0.07 -4.46
C PHE A 83 10.53 0.28 -4.10
N VAL A 84 11.48 -0.50 -4.61
CA VAL A 84 12.83 0.04 -4.83
C VAL A 84 12.74 0.92 -6.07
N GLU A 85 13.32 2.13 -6.04
CA GLU A 85 13.29 3.26 -7.02
C GLU A 85 13.35 2.96 -8.54
N TRP A 86 13.37 1.70 -8.99
CA TRP A 86 13.64 1.29 -10.37
C TRP A 86 12.43 1.09 -11.29
N ASN A 87 11.17 1.36 -10.90
CA ASN A 87 10.01 0.96 -11.74
C ASN A 87 8.79 1.90 -11.76
N VAL A 88 8.96 3.22 -11.63
CA VAL A 88 7.84 4.16 -11.89
C VAL A 88 7.48 4.20 -13.39
N GLU A 89 8.44 3.93 -14.29
CA GLU A 89 8.24 4.00 -15.75
C GLU A 89 7.56 2.76 -16.34
N TYR A 90 7.73 1.57 -15.75
CA TYR A 90 7.27 0.29 -16.33
C TYR A 90 5.78 0.00 -16.10
N TYR A 91 5.18 0.58 -15.05
CA TYR A 91 3.77 0.35 -14.72
C TYR A 91 2.81 1.21 -15.55
N ASN A 92 3.32 2.25 -16.21
CA ASN A 92 2.53 3.18 -17.02
C ASN A 92 2.32 2.69 -18.47
N ASP A 93 3.07 1.68 -18.92
CA ASP A 93 3.09 1.20 -20.31
C ASP A 93 2.09 0.04 -20.58
N ASN A 94 1.69 -0.72 -19.56
CA ASN A 94 0.89 -1.96 -19.74
C ASN A 94 -0.62 -1.83 -19.47
N ARG A 95 -1.21 -0.64 -19.69
CA ARG A 95 -2.69 -0.48 -19.72
C ARG A 95 -3.24 0.16 -20.99
N GLU A 96 -2.39 0.46 -21.96
CA GLU A 96 -2.79 0.87 -23.31
C GLU A 96 -2.53 -0.28 -24.32
N ASN A 97 -3.10 -1.46 -24.07
CA ASN A 97 -3.38 -2.47 -25.10
C ASN A 97 -4.64 -3.29 -24.78
#